data_AF-A0A1G1VPW3-F1
#
_entry.id   AF-A0A1G1VPW3-F1
#
_cell.length_a   1.000
_cell.length_b   1.000
_cell.length_c   1.000
_cell.angle_alpha   90.00
_cell.angle_beta   90.00
_cell.angle_gamma   90.00
#
_symmetry.space_group_name_H-M   'P 1'
#
loop_
_entity.id
_entity.type
_entity.pdbx_description
1 polymer ?
#
loop_
_entity_poly.entity_id
_entity_poly.type
_entity_poly.pdbx_seq_one_letter_code
_entity_poly.pdbx_strand_id
1 'polypeptide(L)'
;MDYDDELEEQEKRRRRKRARKHRPHVVTESSKHSRRNRIVALKRERVAEAKDSLKRHLGRFADIKTDQGKRQAQAYIQWVSSSLKKREPSVNLDDIHFQYSLSSKPGGQHVQKNRTSCKATHLPTMIGVRNEEERSSVQNKSNALKQLYERLVDHLRLWMIVSGGTQDRNTEEIVMEMLHESQ
;
A
#
# COMPACT_ATOMS: atom_id res chain seq x y z
N MET A 1 66.64 -13.04 32.50
CA MET A 1 65.25 -13.35 32.11
C MET A 1 65.39 -14.18 30.86
N ASP A 2 65.05 -15.47 30.92
CA ASP A 2 65.34 -16.42 29.84
C ASP A 2 64.50 -16.11 28.61
N TYR A 3 65.12 -16.19 27.43
CA TYR A 3 64.49 -15.86 26.14
C TYR A 3 63.23 -16.69 25.87
N ASP A 4 63.18 -17.91 26.42
CA ASP A 4 62.03 -18.81 26.35
C ASP A 4 60.81 -18.31 27.14
N ASP A 5 61.02 -17.63 28.28
CA ASP A 5 59.93 -17.07 29.10
C ASP A 5 59.22 -15.91 28.37
N GLU A 6 59.97 -15.05 27.67
CA GLU A 6 59.40 -13.93 26.91
C GLU A 6 58.56 -14.41 25.72
N LEU A 7 59.01 -15.47 25.04
CA LEU A 7 58.32 -16.03 23.88
C LEU A 7 57.01 -16.71 24.29
N GLU A 8 57.03 -17.42 25.42
CA GLU A 8 55.84 -18.02 26.01
C GLU A 8 54.82 -16.96 26.48
N GLU A 9 55.29 -15.84 27.05
CA GLU A 9 54.43 -14.73 27.46
C GLU A 9 53.80 -14.02 26.25
N GLN A 10 54.55 -13.84 25.17
CA GLN A 10 54.04 -13.31 23.90
C GLN A 10 52.97 -14.23 23.29
N GLU A 11 53.17 -15.55 23.29
CA GLU A 11 52.17 -16.50 22.82
C GLU A 11 50.91 -16.50 23.70
N LYS A 12 51.07 -16.45 25.03
CA LYS A 12 49.94 -16.31 25.97
C LYS A 12 49.14 -15.03 25.69
N ARG A 13 49.81 -13.91 25.41
CA ARG A 13 49.19 -12.65 24.99
C ARG A 13 48.45 -12.77 23.65
N ARG A 14 49.04 -13.44 22.66
CA ARG A 14 48.42 -13.69 21.35
C ARG A 14 47.20 -14.62 21.46
N ARG A 15 47.28 -15.68 22.27
CA ARG A 15 46.16 -16.59 22.59
C ARG A 15 45.01 -15.85 23.28
N ARG A 16 45.30 -15.00 24.28
CA ARG A 16 44.28 -14.15 24.96
C ARG A 16 43.62 -13.16 23.99
N LYS A 17 44.38 -12.53 23.09
CA LYS A 17 43.84 -11.64 22.05
C LYS A 17 42.95 -12.40 21.05
N ARG A 18 43.37 -13.58 20.59
CA ARG A 18 42.57 -14.44 19.69
C ARG A 18 41.28 -14.94 20.35
N ALA A 19 41.34 -15.35 21.61
CA ALA A 19 40.17 -15.78 22.39
C ALA A 19 39.16 -14.64 22.64
N ARG A 20 39.65 -13.39 22.81
CA ARG A 20 38.77 -12.20 22.93
C ARG A 20 38.14 -11.80 21.60
N LYS A 21 38.86 -11.99 20.48
CA LYS A 21 38.39 -11.61 19.13
C LYS A 21 37.23 -12.50 18.62
N HIS A 22 37.04 -13.69 19.20
CA HIS A 22 36.04 -14.67 18.73
C HIS A 22 35.01 -15.08 19.80
N ARG A 23 34.63 -14.17 20.71
CA ARG A 23 33.46 -14.44 21.57
C ARG A 23 32.18 -14.28 20.75
N PRO A 24 31.36 -15.34 20.57
CA PRO A 24 30.08 -15.20 19.91
C PRO A 24 29.20 -14.25 20.72
N HIS A 25 28.63 -13.23 20.06
CA HIS A 25 27.69 -12.33 20.69
C HIS A 25 26.38 -13.09 20.96
N VAL A 26 26.18 -13.53 22.20
CA VAL A 26 24.93 -14.17 22.63
C VAL A 26 23.89 -13.08 22.92
N VAL A 27 22.85 -13.00 22.10
CA VAL A 27 21.73 -12.09 22.35
C VAL A 27 20.99 -12.58 23.59
N THR A 28 20.89 -11.74 24.63
CA THR A 28 20.17 -12.05 25.85
C THR A 28 18.66 -12.24 25.57
N GLU A 29 17.98 -13.06 26.35
CA GLU A 29 16.52 -13.25 26.20
C GLU A 29 15.75 -11.93 26.34
N SER A 30 16.20 -11.03 27.23
CA SER A 30 15.68 -9.67 27.35
C SER A 30 15.84 -8.85 26.06
N SER A 31 17.01 -8.92 25.41
CA SER A 31 17.25 -8.27 24.12
C SER A 31 16.39 -8.87 22.99
N LYS A 32 16.18 -10.20 22.98
CA LYS A 32 15.26 -10.87 22.04
C LYS A 32 13.82 -10.43 22.25
N HIS A 33 13.35 -10.36 23.50
CA HIS A 33 12.01 -9.90 23.84
C HIS A 33 11.78 -8.44 23.43
N SER A 34 12.71 -7.55 23.75
CA SER A 34 12.67 -6.15 23.33
C SER A 34 12.62 -6.00 21.80
N ARG A 35 13.43 -6.77 21.07
CA ARG A 35 13.38 -6.81 19.60
C ARG A 35 12.03 -7.29 19.07
N ARG A 36 11.46 -8.35 19.64
CA ARG A 36 10.12 -8.84 19.26
C ARG A 36 9.05 -7.77 19.51
N ASN A 37 9.05 -7.13 20.67
CA ASN A 37 8.10 -6.07 21.00
C ASN A 37 8.21 -4.90 20.03
N ARG A 38 9.44 -4.50 19.67
CA ARG A 38 9.67 -3.45 18.66
C ARG A 38 9.10 -3.84 17.30
N ILE A 39 9.29 -5.08 16.85
CA ILE A 39 8.73 -5.57 15.58
C ILE A 39 7.20 -5.56 15.61
N VAL A 40 6.60 -6.02 16.71
CA VAL A 40 5.14 -6.02 16.88
C VAL A 40 4.59 -4.59 16.91
N ALA A 41 5.26 -3.67 17.61
CA ALA A 41 4.88 -2.26 17.65
C ALA A 41 4.93 -1.62 16.26
N LEU A 42 6.04 -1.78 15.52
CA LEU A 42 6.18 -1.26 14.16
C LEU A 42 5.15 -1.86 13.19
N LYS A 43 4.79 -3.14 13.36
CA LYS A 43 3.71 -3.77 12.58
C LYS A 43 2.36 -3.14 12.89
N ARG A 44 2.05 -2.89 14.16
CA ARG A 44 0.80 -2.24 14.60
C ARG A 44 0.68 -0.82 14.06
N GLU A 45 1.76 -0.05 14.13
CA GLU A 45 1.85 1.31 13.60
C GLU A 45 1.56 1.33 12.09
N ARG A 46 2.22 0.47 11.30
CA ARG A 46 1.96 0.35 9.86
C ARG A 46 0.51 -0.01 9.53
N VAL A 47 -0.10 -0.90 10.32
CA VAL A 47 -1.51 -1.26 10.14
C VAL A 47 -2.43 -0.09 10.47
N ALA A 48 -2.12 0.69 11.51
CA ALA A 48 -2.87 1.89 11.86
C ALA A 48 -2.79 2.94 10.75
N GLU A 49 -1.59 3.25 10.26
CA GLU A 49 -1.40 4.19 9.13
C GLU A 49 -2.15 3.75 7.86
N ALA A 50 -2.16 2.45 7.58
CA ALA A 50 -2.91 1.88 6.47
C ALA A 50 -4.43 1.99 6.69
N LYS A 51 -4.92 1.67 7.89
CA LYS A 51 -6.34 1.82 8.27
C LYS A 51 -6.77 3.29 8.13
N ASP A 52 -5.98 4.25 8.60
CA ASP A 52 -6.26 5.68 8.47
C ASP A 52 -6.31 6.15 7.02
N SER A 53 -5.41 5.63 6.18
CA SER A 53 -5.42 5.94 4.74
C SER A 53 -6.64 5.38 4.03
N LEU A 54 -7.05 4.15 4.35
CA LEU A 54 -8.29 3.55 3.85
C LEU A 54 -9.53 4.32 4.34
N LYS A 55 -9.56 4.71 5.62
CA LYS A 55 -10.66 5.48 6.21
C LYS A 55 -10.85 6.83 5.52
N ARG A 56 -9.76 7.55 5.22
CA ARG A 56 -9.80 8.81 4.45
C ARG A 56 -10.36 8.62 3.03
N HIS A 57 -10.08 7.47 2.41
CA HIS A 57 -10.64 7.14 1.10
C HIS A 57 -12.14 6.81 1.20
N LEU A 58 -12.52 6.00 2.18
CA LEU A 58 -13.89 5.57 2.43
C LEU A 58 -14.81 6.73 2.85
N GLY A 59 -14.30 7.76 3.52
CA GLY A 59 -15.05 8.97 3.85
C GLY A 59 -15.53 9.79 2.63
N ARG A 60 -15.13 9.43 1.40
CA ARG A 60 -15.64 10.03 0.15
C ARG A 60 -16.87 9.31 -0.41
N PHE A 61 -17.24 8.18 0.18
CA PHE A 61 -18.36 7.36 -0.28
C PHE A 61 -19.68 8.00 0.15
N ALA A 62 -20.76 7.65 -0.56
CA ALA A 62 -22.09 8.09 -0.16
C ALA A 62 -22.47 7.51 1.22
N ASP A 63 -23.37 8.21 1.93
CA ASP A 63 -23.87 7.77 3.24
C ASP A 63 -24.44 6.34 3.14
N ILE A 64 -23.98 5.44 4.02
CA ILE A 64 -24.41 4.03 4.09
C ILE A 64 -25.92 3.93 4.33
N LYS A 65 -26.55 4.94 4.92
CA LYS A 65 -28.01 5.00 5.11
C LYS A 65 -28.76 5.06 3.80
N THR A 66 -28.15 5.60 2.75
CA THR A 66 -28.75 5.73 1.41
C THR A 66 -28.59 4.43 0.63
N ASP A 67 -29.60 4.04 -0.17
CA ASP A 67 -29.52 2.84 -1.02
C ASP A 67 -28.34 2.86 -1.99
N GLN A 68 -27.97 4.05 -2.48
CA GLN A 68 -26.77 4.25 -3.28
C GLN A 68 -25.50 3.91 -2.51
N GLY A 69 -25.37 4.37 -1.25
CA GLY A 69 -24.23 4.08 -0.40
C GLY A 69 -24.12 2.59 -0.06
N LYS A 70 -25.25 1.91 0.19
CA LYS A 70 -25.28 0.45 0.39
C LYS A 70 -24.76 -0.31 -0.81
N ARG A 71 -25.26 0.01 -2.02
CA ARG A 71 -24.82 -0.63 -3.26
C ARG A 71 -23.33 -0.38 -3.52
N GLN A 72 -22.88 0.85 -3.26
CA GLN A 72 -21.48 1.22 -3.40
C GLN A 72 -20.58 0.45 -2.42
N ALA A 73 -20.96 0.35 -1.15
CA ALA A 73 -20.24 -0.42 -0.14
C ALA A 73 -20.17 -1.90 -0.52
N GLN A 74 -21.27 -2.49 -0.99
CA GLN A 74 -21.32 -3.88 -1.43
C GLN A 74 -20.39 -4.14 -2.62
N ALA A 75 -20.42 -3.28 -3.65
CA ALA A 75 -19.52 -3.38 -4.80
C ALA A 75 -18.05 -3.27 -4.37
N TYR A 76 -17.74 -2.37 -3.43
CA TYR A 76 -16.41 -2.22 -2.88
C TYR A 76 -15.95 -3.45 -2.10
N ILE A 77 -16.80 -4.02 -1.23
CA ILE A 77 -16.49 -5.25 -0.47
C ILE A 77 -16.21 -6.41 -1.41
N GLN A 78 -17.02 -6.57 -2.45
CA GLN A 78 -16.81 -7.58 -3.48
C GLN A 78 -15.47 -7.38 -4.19
N TRP A 79 -15.14 -6.13 -4.55
CA TRP A 79 -13.86 -5.80 -5.17
C TRP A 79 -12.68 -6.12 -4.25
N VAL A 80 -12.72 -5.72 -2.97
CA VAL A 80 -11.65 -5.97 -2.00
C VAL A 80 -11.46 -7.48 -1.82
N SER A 81 -12.55 -8.23 -1.63
CA SER A 81 -12.50 -9.68 -1.44
C SER A 81 -11.93 -10.42 -2.65
N SER A 82 -12.40 -10.09 -3.86
CA SER A 82 -11.87 -10.65 -5.10
C SER A 82 -10.39 -10.31 -5.30
N SER A 83 -10.01 -9.05 -5.05
CA SER A 83 -8.64 -8.58 -5.25
C SER A 83 -7.66 -9.17 -4.22
N LEU A 84 -8.08 -9.32 -2.95
CA LEU A 84 -7.28 -9.98 -1.91
C LEU A 84 -7.09 -11.48 -2.18
N LYS A 85 -8.12 -12.15 -2.71
CA LYS A 85 -8.02 -13.55 -3.12
C LYS A 85 -7.03 -13.74 -4.27
N LYS A 86 -7.06 -12.85 -5.27
CA LYS A 86 -6.15 -12.88 -6.44
C LYS A 86 -4.76 -12.29 -6.15
N ARG A 87 -4.61 -11.50 -5.08
CA ARG A 87 -3.44 -10.65 -4.79
C ARG A 87 -3.12 -9.64 -5.90
N GLU A 88 -4.12 -9.29 -6.69
CA GLU A 88 -4.04 -8.36 -7.81
C GLU A 88 -5.37 -7.61 -7.89
N PRO A 89 -5.39 -6.31 -8.25
CA PRO A 89 -6.64 -5.57 -8.40
C PRO A 89 -7.53 -6.23 -9.45
N SER A 90 -8.74 -6.61 -9.06
CA SER A 90 -9.75 -7.10 -9.99
C SER A 90 -10.30 -5.92 -10.79
N VAL A 91 -9.97 -5.85 -12.08
CA VAL A 91 -10.40 -4.75 -12.96
C VAL A 91 -11.16 -5.33 -14.15
N ASN A 92 -12.41 -4.90 -14.32
CA ASN A 92 -13.15 -5.07 -15.56
C ASN A 92 -13.32 -3.69 -16.24
N LEU A 93 -13.26 -3.65 -17.57
CA LEU A 93 -13.46 -2.42 -18.34
C LEU A 93 -14.88 -1.86 -18.18
N ASP A 94 -15.87 -2.72 -17.97
CA ASP A 94 -17.27 -2.31 -17.76
C ASP A 94 -17.47 -1.54 -16.44
N ASP A 95 -16.61 -1.79 -15.46
CA ASP A 95 -16.60 -1.09 -14.16
C ASP A 95 -15.88 0.26 -14.22
N ILE A 96 -15.37 0.66 -15.39
CA ILE A 96 -14.62 1.91 -15.58
C ILE A 96 -15.47 2.92 -16.34
N HIS A 97 -15.82 4.00 -15.64
CA HIS A 97 -16.46 5.14 -16.26
C HIS A 97 -15.43 6.09 -16.85
N PHE A 98 -15.53 6.35 -18.16
CA PHE A 98 -14.70 7.32 -18.87
C PHE A 98 -15.46 8.62 -19.10
N GLN A 99 -14.89 9.73 -18.64
CA GLN A 99 -15.40 11.06 -18.88
C GLN A 99 -14.39 11.86 -19.72
N TYR A 100 -14.84 12.45 -20.82
CA TYR A 100 -14.00 13.28 -21.69
C TYR A 100 -14.29 14.76 -21.47
N SER A 101 -13.24 15.56 -21.29
CA SER A 101 -13.32 17.00 -21.09
C SER A 101 -12.37 17.76 -22.01
N LEU A 102 -12.54 19.08 -22.08
CA LEU A 102 -11.54 19.95 -22.68
C LEU A 102 -10.27 19.93 -21.81
N SER A 103 -9.12 19.95 -22.45
CA SER A 103 -7.83 19.99 -21.75
C SER A 103 -7.62 21.38 -21.18
N SER A 104 -7.22 21.47 -19.90
CA SER A 104 -7.07 22.74 -19.19
C SER A 104 -5.74 23.45 -19.45
N LYS A 105 -4.88 22.88 -20.30
CA LYS A 105 -3.53 23.38 -20.53
C LYS A 105 -3.54 24.69 -21.33
N PRO A 106 -2.77 25.72 -20.91
CA PRO A 106 -2.60 26.95 -21.68
C PRO A 106 -1.94 26.60 -23.02
N GLY A 107 -2.69 26.73 -24.10
CA GLY A 107 -2.24 26.49 -25.46
C GLY A 107 -3.13 27.23 -26.46
N GLY A 108 -2.55 27.67 -27.57
CA GLY A 108 -3.22 28.51 -28.58
C GLY A 108 -4.48 27.89 -29.20
N GLN A 109 -5.09 28.57 -30.17
CA GLN A 109 -6.42 28.29 -30.74
C GLN A 109 -6.71 26.80 -31.11
N HIS A 110 -5.70 25.98 -31.35
CA HIS A 110 -5.84 24.55 -31.67
C HIS A 110 -6.07 23.64 -30.44
N VAL A 111 -5.71 24.08 -29.22
CA VAL A 111 -5.84 23.28 -27.98
C VAL A 111 -7.27 23.29 -27.43
N GLN A 112 -8.09 24.28 -27.81
CA GLN A 112 -9.38 24.56 -27.17
C GLN A 112 -10.60 23.87 -27.82
N LYS A 113 -10.45 23.20 -28.98
CA LYS A 113 -11.61 22.64 -29.71
C LYS A 113 -11.85 21.14 -29.49
N ASN A 114 -10.81 20.35 -29.23
CA ASN A 114 -10.96 18.90 -29.07
C ASN A 114 -10.99 18.48 -27.59
N ARG A 115 -11.97 17.64 -27.23
CA ARG A 115 -12.06 17.01 -25.90
C ARG A 115 -11.04 15.87 -25.79
N THR A 116 -9.79 16.22 -25.52
CA THR A 116 -8.69 15.25 -25.45
C THR A 116 -8.44 14.74 -24.03
N SER A 117 -8.81 15.50 -23.00
CA SER A 117 -8.67 15.11 -21.59
C SER A 117 -9.59 13.94 -21.25
N CYS A 118 -9.06 12.90 -20.63
CA CYS A 118 -9.79 11.69 -20.25
C CYS A 118 -9.68 11.46 -18.74
N LYS A 119 -10.81 11.31 -18.07
CA LYS A 119 -10.90 10.87 -16.68
C LYS A 119 -11.46 9.45 -16.64
N ALA A 120 -10.67 8.51 -16.14
CA ALA A 120 -11.09 7.14 -15.89
C ALA A 120 -11.40 6.98 -14.40
N THR A 121 -12.60 6.49 -14.07
CA THR A 121 -13.03 6.26 -12.68
C THR A 121 -13.47 4.81 -12.52
N HIS A 122 -12.84 4.09 -11.61
CA HIS A 122 -13.24 2.74 -11.26
C HIS A 122 -14.43 2.80 -10.30
N LEU A 123 -15.60 2.34 -10.75
CA LEU A 123 -16.88 2.50 -10.04
C LEU A 123 -16.90 1.81 -8.66
N PRO A 124 -16.42 0.56 -8.49
CA PRO A 124 -16.43 -0.10 -7.19
C PRO A 124 -15.59 0.62 -6.13
N THR A 125 -14.47 1.24 -6.51
CA THR A 125 -13.55 1.89 -5.55
C THR A 125 -13.68 3.41 -5.53
N MET A 126 -14.38 4.01 -6.48
CA MET A 126 -14.43 5.46 -6.73
C MET A 126 -13.05 6.14 -6.92
N ILE A 127 -12.01 5.36 -7.20
CA ILE A 127 -10.69 5.90 -7.53
C ILE A 127 -10.75 6.39 -8.96
N GLY A 128 -10.46 7.68 -9.14
CA GLY A 128 -10.44 8.34 -10.44
C GLY A 128 -9.07 8.93 -10.75
N VAL A 129 -8.65 8.80 -12.00
CA VAL A 129 -7.45 9.43 -12.55
C VAL A 129 -7.82 10.23 -13.79
N ARG A 130 -7.21 11.41 -13.94
CA ARG A 130 -7.33 12.25 -15.14
C ARG A 130 -6.00 12.27 -15.86
N ASN A 131 -6.02 12.03 -17.18
CA ASN A 131 -4.87 12.21 -18.06
C ASN A 131 -5.22 13.18 -19.21
N GLU A 132 -4.36 14.17 -19.41
CA GLU A 132 -4.45 15.18 -20.47
C GLU A 132 -3.05 15.50 -21.04
N GLU A 133 -2.16 14.52 -21.02
CA GLU A 133 -0.76 14.67 -21.45
C GLU A 133 -0.68 14.87 -22.96
N GLU A 134 -1.43 14.07 -23.69
CA GLU A 134 -1.32 13.93 -25.13
C GLU A 134 -2.40 14.72 -25.87
N ARG A 135 -2.12 15.00 -27.15
CA ARG A 135 -3.11 15.60 -28.07
C ARG A 135 -4.18 14.60 -28.51
N SER A 136 -3.97 13.30 -28.30
CA SER A 136 -4.90 12.23 -28.70
C SER A 136 -5.72 11.73 -27.52
N SER A 137 -7.05 11.70 -27.67
CA SER A 137 -7.96 11.17 -26.65
C SER A 137 -7.80 9.67 -26.42
N VAL A 138 -7.44 8.91 -27.46
CA VAL A 138 -7.18 7.46 -27.37
C VAL A 138 -5.94 7.19 -26.53
N GLN A 139 -4.87 7.96 -26.76
CA GLN A 139 -3.64 7.85 -25.99
C GLN A 139 -3.87 8.23 -24.53
N ASN A 140 -4.60 9.33 -24.28
CA ASN A 140 -4.98 9.74 -22.93
C ASN A 140 -5.86 8.70 -22.22
N LYS A 141 -6.76 8.01 -22.93
CA LYS A 141 -7.55 6.90 -22.37
C LYS A 141 -6.66 5.73 -21.94
N SER A 142 -5.74 5.30 -22.80
CA SER A 142 -4.78 4.23 -22.50
C SER A 142 -3.88 4.59 -21.31
N ASN A 143 -3.36 5.82 -21.29
CA ASN A 143 -2.53 6.30 -20.18
C ASN A 143 -3.32 6.42 -18.88
N ALA A 144 -4.56 6.93 -18.92
CA ALA A 144 -5.44 7.00 -17.76
C ALA A 144 -5.74 5.60 -17.18
N LEU A 145 -5.92 4.59 -18.04
CA LEU A 145 -6.10 3.20 -17.60
C LEU A 145 -4.88 2.65 -16.87
N LYS A 146 -3.67 2.87 -17.40
CA LYS A 146 -2.43 2.45 -16.75
C LYS A 146 -2.25 3.11 -15.38
N GLN A 147 -2.45 4.43 -15.32
CA GLN A 147 -2.35 5.17 -14.05
C GLN A 147 -3.45 4.76 -13.06
N LEU A 148 -4.67 4.49 -13.54
CA LEU A 148 -5.75 3.98 -12.69
C LEU A 148 -5.38 2.62 -12.09
N TYR A 149 -4.82 1.72 -12.89
CA TYR A 149 -4.35 0.42 -12.44
C TYR A 149 -3.30 0.54 -11.33
N GLU A 150 -2.29 1.39 -11.50
CA GLU A 150 -1.27 1.66 -10.47
C GLU A 150 -1.89 2.14 -9.15
N ARG A 151 -2.87 3.05 -9.21
CA ARG A 151 -3.58 3.51 -8.01
C ARG A 151 -4.38 2.41 -7.33
N LEU A 152 -4.97 1.49 -8.10
CA LEU A 152 -5.67 0.33 -7.55
C LEU A 152 -4.70 -0.67 -6.90
N VAL A 153 -3.50 -0.85 -7.46
CA VAL A 153 -2.44 -1.67 -6.85
C VAL A 153 -2.02 -1.08 -5.51
N ASP A 154 -1.78 0.24 -5.44
CA ASP A 154 -1.41 0.90 -4.19
C ASP A 154 -2.54 0.81 -3.15
N HIS A 155 -3.79 0.97 -3.58
CA HIS A 155 -4.94 0.79 -2.70
C HIS A 155 -5.07 -0.64 -2.16
N LEU A 156 -4.83 -1.65 -3.01
CA LEU A 156 -4.81 -3.05 -2.61
C LEU A 156 -3.67 -3.36 -1.64
N ARG A 157 -2.50 -2.72 -1.79
CA ARG A 157 -1.38 -2.86 -0.85
C ARG A 157 -1.77 -2.45 0.57
N LEU A 158 -2.55 -1.39 0.74
CA LEU A 158 -3.08 -0.99 2.04
C LEU A 158 -3.95 -2.11 2.66
N TRP A 159 -4.83 -2.71 1.85
CA TRP A 159 -5.66 -3.85 2.28
C TRP A 159 -4.82 -5.09 2.63
N MET A 160 -3.74 -5.36 1.92
CA MET A 160 -2.82 -6.45 2.26
C MET A 160 -2.12 -6.22 3.60
N ILE A 161 -1.77 -4.97 3.93
CA ILE A 161 -1.19 -4.61 5.23
C ILE A 161 -2.22 -4.83 6.34
N VAL A 162 -3.45 -4.34 6.17
CA VAL A 162 -4.52 -4.42 7.18
C VAL A 162 -5.00 -5.86 7.41
N SER A 163 -5.19 -6.63 6.34
CA SER A 163 -5.58 -8.05 6.44
C SER A 163 -4.46 -8.94 7.00
N GLY A 164 -3.21 -8.46 7.05
CA GLY A 164 -2.07 -9.25 7.50
C GLY A 164 -1.79 -10.46 6.61
N GLY A 165 -2.31 -10.47 5.38
CA GLY A 165 -2.19 -11.57 4.43
C GLY A 165 -3.00 -12.83 4.77
N THR A 166 -3.87 -12.78 5.78
CA THR A 166 -4.76 -13.88 6.15
C THR A 166 -6.10 -13.75 5.42
N GLN A 167 -6.56 -14.83 4.78
CA GLN A 167 -7.82 -14.86 4.02
C GLN A 167 -9.06 -14.95 4.95
N ASP A 168 -8.83 -15.28 6.23
CA ASP A 168 -9.89 -15.70 7.16
C ASP A 168 -10.48 -14.55 8.00
N ARG A 169 -10.01 -13.32 7.81
CA ARG A 169 -10.64 -12.15 8.46
C ARG A 169 -11.85 -11.75 7.64
N ASN A 170 -12.96 -11.53 8.33
CA ASN A 170 -14.21 -11.10 7.72
C ASN A 170 -14.01 -9.69 7.12
N THR A 171 -13.60 -9.66 5.85
CA THR A 171 -13.18 -8.43 5.14
C THR A 171 -14.35 -7.46 5.05
N GLU A 172 -15.56 -8.00 4.94
CA GLU A 172 -16.81 -7.27 5.02
C GLU A 172 -16.95 -6.52 6.35
N GLU A 173 -16.73 -7.17 7.49
CA GLU A 173 -16.80 -6.51 8.81
C GLU A 173 -15.80 -5.35 8.91
N ILE A 174 -14.56 -5.57 8.48
CA ILE A 174 -13.52 -4.53 8.52
C ILE A 174 -13.89 -3.33 7.64
N VAL A 175 -14.36 -3.59 6.42
CA VAL A 175 -14.78 -2.53 5.50
C VAL A 175 -15.97 -1.76 6.08
N MET A 176 -16.97 -2.46 6.60
CA MET A 176 -18.14 -1.85 7.20
C MET A 176 -17.77 -1.05 8.45
N GLU A 177 -16.93 -1.58 9.34
CA GLU A 177 -16.40 -0.86 10.50
C GLU A 177 -15.74 0.46 10.07
N MET A 178 -14.81 0.41 9.10
CA MET A 178 -14.14 1.61 8.59
C MET A 178 -15.10 2.61 7.95
N LEU A 179 -16.12 2.12 7.22
CA LEU A 179 -17.14 2.96 6.60
C LEU A 179 -17.98 3.68 7.66
N HIS A 180 -18.48 2.97 8.68
CA HIS A 180 -19.26 3.57 9.78
C HIS A 180 -18.43 4.57 10.58
N GLU A 181 -17.16 4.28 10.85
CA GLU A 181 -16.28 5.21 11.56
C GLU A 181 -15.91 6.46 10.74
N SER A 182 -16.13 6.45 9.42
CA SER A 182 -15.77 7.54 8.50
C SER A 182 -16.89 8.55 8.24
N GLN A 183 -18.12 8.26 8.71
CA GLN A 183 -19.33 9.06 8.48
C GLN A 183 -19.81 9.76 9.76
#